data_AF-F8FID7-F1
#
_entry.id   AF-F8FID7-F1
#
_cell.length_a   1.000
_cell.length_b   1.000
_cell.length_c   1.000
_cell.angle_alpha   90.00
_cell.angle_beta   90.00
_cell.angle_gamma   90.00
#
_symmetry.space_group_name_H-M   'P 1'
#
loop_
_entity.id
_entity.type
_entity.pdbx_description
1 polymer ?
#
loop_
_entity_poly.entity_id
_entity_poly.type
_entity_poly.pdbx_seq_one_letter_code
_entity_poly.pdbx_strand_id
1 'polypeptide(L)' 'MFLIDLFPLMIGLYCVTLALWELREGHDRKRFVTLMFSGLVLVFVVPRLLGVGAGLFLTGFH' A
#
# COMPACT_ATOMS: atom_id res chain seq x y z
N MET A 1 -1.06 16.86 -10.73
CA MET A 1 -2.01 15.80 -10.31
C MET A 1 -1.30 14.47 -10.05
N PHE A 2 -0.44 13.96 -10.94
CA PHE A 2 0.25 12.66 -10.78
C PHE A 2 1.03 12.43 -9.45
N LEU A 3 1.61 13.47 -8.86
CA LEU A 3 2.35 13.33 -7.59
C LEU A 3 1.45 12.87 -6.43
N ILE A 4 0.19 13.33 -6.39
CA ILE A 4 -0.75 13.01 -5.29
C ILE A 4 -1.06 11.51 -5.22
N ASP A 5 -1.03 10.82 -6.36
CA ASP A 5 -1.29 9.39 -6.44
C ASP A 5 -0.06 8.53 -6.18
N LEU A 6 1.13 9.08 -6.46
CA LEU A 6 2.40 8.38 -6.27
C LEU A 6 2.78 8.27 -4.79
N PHE A 7 2.51 9.30 -4.00
CA PHE A 7 2.80 9.32 -2.56
C PHE A 7 2.15 8.16 -1.76
N PRO A 8 0.83 7.93 -1.84
CA PRO A 8 0.18 6.84 -1.11
C PRO A 8 0.66 5.46 -1.59
N LEU A 9 0.98 5.31 -2.89
CA LEU A 9 1.59 4.09 -3.41
C LEU A 9 2.96 3.83 -2.78
N MET A 10 3.84 4.85 -2.75
CA MET A 10 5.18 4.74 -2.17
C MET A 10 5.15 4.45 -0.68
N ILE A 11 4.29 5.16 0.08
CA ILE A 11 4.14 4.95 1.53
C ILE A 11 3.56 3.57 1.83
N GLY A 12 2.59 3.11 1.03
CA GLY A 12 1.99 1.79 1.15
C GLY A 12 3.00 0.67 0.89
N LEU A 13 3.78 0.77 -0.19
CA LEU A 13 4.84 -0.19 -0.51
C LEU A 13 5.94 -0.22 0.56
N TYR A 14 6.30 0.95 1.10
CA TYR A 14 7.25 1.05 2.19
C TYR A 14 6.74 0.34 3.46
N CYS A 15 5.48 0.52 3.82
CA CYS A 15 4.85 -0.22 4.93
C CYS A 15 4.86 -1.74 4.71
N VAL A 16 4.59 -2.20 3.48
CA VAL A 16 4.66 -3.64 3.15
C VAL A 16 6.08 -4.18 3.28
N THR A 17 7.08 -3.40 2.85
CA THR A 17 8.50 -3.79 2.96
C THR A 17 8.95 -3.84 4.42
N LEU A 18 8.53 -2.87 5.24
CA LEU A 18 8.74 -2.88 6.70
C LEU A 18 8.07 -4.07 7.37
N ALA A 19 6.86 -4.44 6.93
CA ALA A 19 6.20 -5.64 7.42
C ALA A 19 7.03 -6.89 7.07
N LEU A 20 7.44 -7.07 5.81
CA LEU A 20 8.28 -8.21 5.41
C LEU A 20 9.62 -8.25 6.16
N TRP A 21 10.18 -7.09 6.48
CA TRP A 21 11.39 -6.98 7.31
C TRP A 21 11.15 -7.47 8.74
N GLU A 22 10.06 -7.03 9.39
CA GLU A 22 9.65 -7.50 10.73
C GLU A 22 9.35 -9.02 10.74
N LEU A 23 8.82 -9.57 9.64
CA LEU A 23 8.62 -11.01 9.47
C LEU A 23 9.96 -11.77 9.43
N ARG A 24 10.99 -11.19 8.79
CA ARG A 24 12.34 -11.75 8.73
C ARG A 24 13.05 -11.73 10.07
N GLU A 25 12.92 -10.63 10.82
CA GLU A 25 13.49 -10.50 12.17
C GLU A 25 12.80 -11.44 13.17
N GLY A 26 11.54 -11.82 12.91
CA GLY A 26 10.78 -12.77 13.71
C GLY A 26 10.39 -12.27 15.11
N HIS A 27 10.58 -10.97 15.37
CA HIS A 27 10.44 -10.36 16.69
C HIS A 27 8.97 -10.25 17.12
N ASP A 28 8.11 -9.68 16.26
CA ASP A 28 6.72 -9.36 16.63
C ASP A 28 5.71 -9.59 15.50
N ARG A 29 5.07 -10.77 15.51
CA ARG A 29 4.02 -11.16 14.54
C ARG A 29 2.80 -10.21 14.54
N LYS A 30 2.48 -9.60 15.69
CA LYS A 30 1.35 -8.65 15.79
C LYS A 30 1.63 -7.34 15.04
N ARG A 31 2.88 -6.88 15.09
CA ARG A 31 3.32 -5.64 14.44
C ARG A 31 3.41 -5.85 12.93
N PHE A 32 3.87 -7.03 12.51
CA PHE A 32 3.83 -7.49 11.13
C PHE A 32 2.42 -7.39 10.51
N VAL A 33 1.42 -8.06 11.11
CA VAL A 33 0.06 -8.09 10.55
C VAL A 33 -0.53 -6.68 10.46
N THR A 34 -0.31 -5.85 11.48
CA THR A 34 -0.80 -4.46 11.49
C THR A 34 -0.16 -3.62 10.38
N LEU A 35 1.17 -3.72 10.19
CA LEU A 35 1.88 -2.98 9.14
C LEU A 35 1.53 -3.48 7.74
N MET A 36 1.41 -4.79 7.56
CA MET A 36 1.05 -5.40 6.28
C MET A 36 -0.38 -5.00 5.88
N PHE A 37 -1.33 -5.10 6.80
CA PHE A 37 -2.73 -4.74 6.55
C PHE A 37 -2.88 -3.24 6.31
N SER A 38 -2.20 -2.39 7.10
CA SER A 38 -2.18 -0.94 6.91
C SER A 38 -1.59 -0.55 5.54
N GLY A 39 -0.43 -1.13 5.17
CA GLY A 39 0.19 -0.89 3.87
C GLY A 39 -0.70 -1.30 2.70
N LEU A 40 -1.35 -2.46 2.79
CA LEU A 40 -2.27 -2.94 1.75
C LEU A 40 -3.51 -2.04 1.63
N VAL A 41 -4.09 -1.60 2.75
CA VAL A 41 -5.19 -0.64 2.76
C VAL A 41 -4.75 0.67 2.12
N LEU A 42 -3.54 1.14 2.38
CA LEU A 42 -3.01 2.35 1.76
C LEU A 42 -2.82 2.20 0.24
N VAL A 43 -2.35 1.02 -0.23
CA VAL A 43 -2.15 0.76 -1.66
C VAL A 43 -3.46 0.58 -2.42
N PHE A 44 -4.48 -0.06 -1.83
CA PHE A 44 -5.70 -0.43 -2.56
C PHE A 44 -6.92 0.44 -2.23
N VAL A 45 -7.07 0.87 -0.98
CA VAL A 45 -8.29 1.55 -0.51
C VAL A 45 -8.17 3.06 -0.71
N VAL A 46 -7.00 3.65 -0.39
CA VAL A 46 -6.77 5.10 -0.53
C VAL A 46 -6.90 5.59 -1.97
N PRO A 47 -6.25 4.99 -2.99
CA PRO A 47 -6.43 5.44 -4.37
C PRO A 47 -7.86 5.21 -4.87
N ARG A 48 -8.56 4.18 -4.37
CA ARG A 48 -9.98 3.93 -4.71
C ARG A 48 -10.91 5.01 -4.12
N LEU A 49 -10.66 5.45 -2.89
CA LEU A 49 -11.39 6.55 -2.23
C LEU A 49 -11.13 7.90 -2.88
N LEU A 50 -9.90 8.15 -3.34
CA LEU A 50 -9.52 9.38 -4.03
C LEU A 50 -10.00 9.44 -5.50
N GLY A 51 -10.70 8.41 -5.98
CA GLY A 51 -11.26 8.36 -7.33
C GLY A 51 -10.24 8.05 -8.45
N VAL A 52 -8.94 7.93 -8.13
CA VAL A 52 -7.88 7.63 -9.11
C VAL A 52 -7.68 6.14 -9.34
N GLY A 53 -8.01 5.30 -8.36
CA GLY A 53 -7.88 3.84 -8.43
C GLY A 53 -8.77 3.17 -9.50
N ALA A 54 -9.87 3.82 -9.89
CA ALA A 54 -10.68 3.35 -11.03
C ALA A 54 -10.01 3.70 -12.38
N GLY A 55 -9.34 4.84 -12.48
CA GLY A 55 -8.65 5.27 -13.71
C GLY A 55 -7.46 4.37 -14.04
N LEU A 56 -6.50 4.22 -13.12
CA LEU A 56 -5.26 3.48 -13.40
C LEU A 56 -5.46 1.95 -13.53
N PHE A 57 -6.47 1.37 -12.87
CA PHE A 57 -6.77 -0.07 -12.98
C PHE A 57 -7.58 -0.41 -14.24
N LEU A 58 -8.43 0.51 -14.74
CA LEU A 58 -9.21 0.30 -15.96
C LEU A 58 -8.47 0.72 -17.23
N THR A 59 -7.57 1.72 -17.19
CA THR A 59 -6.77 2.13 -18.36
C THR A 59 -5.58 1.22 -18.63
N GLY A 60 -5.27 0.27 -17.73
CA GLY A 60 -4.24 -0.75 -17.94
C GLY A 60 -4.73 -2.02 -18.67
N PHE A 61 -6.02 -2.12 -18.98
CA PHE A 61 -6.65 -3.25 -19.65
C PHE A 61 -7.46 -2.84 -20.90
N HIS A 62 -7.04 -1.79 -21.60
CA HIS A 62 -7.61 -1.44 -22.90
C HIS A 62 -6.57 -0.89 -23.87
#